data_AF-A0A938L165-F1
#
_entry.id   AF-A0A938L165-F1
#
_cell.length_a   1.000
_cell.length_b   1.000
_cell.length_c   1.000
_cell.angle_alpha   90.00
_cell.angle_beta   90.00
_cell.angle_gamma   90.00
#
_symmetry.space_group_name_H-M   'P 1'
#
loop_
_entity.id
_entity.type
_entity.pdbx_description
1 polymer ?
#
loop_
_entity_poly.entity_id
_entity_poly.type
_entity_poly.pdbx_seq_one_letter_code
_entity_poly.pdbx_strand_id
1 'polypeptide(L)'
;MERYTFVEAKRELFDMGVYSVSLVHWLTGQRVKTVYGTTGNYFFQEHASCGVEDFGALVMTLEDGTLASATGGRFGWTSHPRGGVMRAALMGTEGWMAFSEAEPHVEIFNDDPPFTLPPSHPFDPMAMWSSTTRDTQPRAKGQWVPLRESPQTLDITKFVDCIEEGREPEINARTAVHHVEVIMAGYASAATGKPVTLG
;
A
#
# COMPACT_ATOMS: atom_id res chain seq x y z
N MET A 1 -14.32 14.59 -25.50
CA MET A 1 -13.29 13.59 -25.82
C MET A 1 -14.00 12.38 -26.38
N GLU A 2 -13.78 12.00 -27.64
CA GLU A 2 -14.55 10.93 -28.32
C GLU A 2 -14.12 9.50 -27.96
N ARG A 3 -12.97 9.30 -27.30
CA ARG A 3 -12.42 7.97 -27.00
C ARG A 3 -11.93 7.84 -25.56
N TYR A 4 -12.46 6.84 -24.84
CA TYR A 4 -12.14 6.58 -23.44
C TYR A 4 -10.89 5.70 -23.26
N THR A 5 -10.72 4.66 -24.09
CA THR A 5 -9.63 3.68 -23.95
C THR A 5 -8.83 3.47 -25.25
N PHE A 6 -7.58 3.03 -25.10
CA PHE A 6 -6.62 2.76 -26.18
C PHE A 6 -6.12 1.33 -26.06
N VAL A 7 -5.69 0.75 -27.17
CA VAL A 7 -5.09 -0.60 -27.17
C VAL A 7 -3.62 -0.51 -26.76
N GLU A 8 -2.98 0.60 -27.13
CA GLU A 8 -1.56 0.88 -27.03
C GLU A 8 -1.16 1.39 -25.64
N ALA A 9 -2.09 2.03 -24.93
CA ALA A 9 -1.81 2.70 -23.67
C ALA A 9 -3.02 2.70 -22.73
N LYS A 10 -2.74 2.77 -21.44
CA LYS A 10 -3.74 2.97 -20.39
C LYS A 10 -3.42 4.23 -19.60
N ARG A 11 -4.42 4.78 -18.93
CA ARG A 11 -4.20 5.82 -17.95
C ARG A 11 -3.72 5.18 -16.65
N GLU A 12 -2.41 5.22 -16.41
CA GLU A 12 -1.79 4.45 -15.34
C GLU A 12 -2.16 4.91 -13.94
N LEU A 13 -2.49 6.19 -13.75
CA LEU A 13 -2.99 6.64 -12.45
C LEU A 13 -4.33 5.97 -12.13
N PHE A 14 -5.16 5.69 -13.15
CA PHE A 14 -6.40 4.93 -13.00
C PHE A 14 -6.17 3.42 -12.93
N ASP A 15 -5.31 2.86 -13.79
CA ASP A 15 -5.08 1.40 -13.86
C ASP A 15 -4.27 0.88 -12.65
N MET A 16 -3.24 1.63 -12.22
CA MET A 16 -2.32 1.23 -11.15
C MET A 16 -2.49 2.06 -9.87
N GLY A 17 -2.68 3.37 -9.98
CA GLY A 17 -2.82 4.24 -8.81
C GLY A 17 -4.04 3.94 -7.94
N VAL A 18 -5.10 3.38 -8.51
CA VAL A 18 -6.32 3.00 -7.79
C VAL A 18 -6.08 1.95 -6.70
N TYR A 19 -5.10 1.05 -6.89
CA TYR A 19 -4.74 0.06 -5.86
C TYR A 19 -4.18 0.74 -4.61
N SER A 20 -3.30 1.73 -4.80
CA SER A 20 -2.73 2.51 -3.70
C SER A 20 -3.80 3.35 -2.98
N VAL A 21 -4.73 3.97 -3.72
CA VAL A 21 -5.87 4.69 -3.13
C VAL A 21 -6.77 3.73 -2.34
N SER A 22 -7.05 2.54 -2.88
CA SER A 22 -7.85 1.53 -2.21
C SER A 22 -7.17 1.01 -0.95
N LEU A 23 -5.85 0.84 -0.99
CA LEU A 23 -5.06 0.40 0.17
C LEU A 23 -5.06 1.45 1.28
N VAL A 24 -4.99 2.74 0.95
CA VAL A 24 -5.14 3.83 1.94
C VAL A 24 -6.48 3.72 2.64
N HIS A 25 -7.58 3.55 1.89
CA HIS A 25 -8.90 3.37 2.49
C HIS A 25 -8.98 2.10 3.34
N TRP A 26 -8.47 0.97 2.85
CA TRP A 26 -8.49 -0.29 3.56
C TRP A 26 -7.73 -0.25 4.90
N LEU A 27 -6.56 0.42 4.91
CA LEU A 27 -5.73 0.55 6.11
C LEU A 27 -6.28 1.54 7.13
N THR A 28 -6.95 2.60 6.68
CA THR A 28 -7.37 3.71 7.55
C THR A 28 -8.85 3.69 7.89
N GLY A 29 -9.69 3.06 7.05
CA GLY A 29 -11.15 3.18 7.08
C GLY A 29 -11.67 4.55 6.62
N GLN A 30 -10.79 5.50 6.29
CA GLN A 30 -11.15 6.89 6.05
C GLN A 30 -11.38 7.18 4.57
N ARG A 31 -12.29 8.12 4.27
CA ARG A 31 -12.42 8.70 2.93
C ARG A 31 -11.41 9.83 2.75
N VAL A 32 -11.09 10.09 1.49
CA VAL A 32 -10.25 11.22 1.06
C VAL A 32 -11.11 12.47 1.00
N LYS A 33 -10.66 13.55 1.63
CA LYS A 33 -11.33 14.85 1.65
C LYS A 33 -10.76 15.81 0.61
N THR A 34 -9.44 15.87 0.48
CA THR A 34 -8.78 16.70 -0.54
C THR A 34 -7.68 15.93 -1.22
N VAL A 35 -7.51 16.15 -2.53
CA VAL A 35 -6.45 15.54 -3.33
C VAL A 35 -5.73 16.60 -4.17
N TYR A 36 -4.41 16.51 -4.19
CA TYR A 36 -3.54 17.18 -5.15
C TYR A 36 -2.87 16.11 -6.02
N GLY A 37 -2.92 16.25 -7.33
CA GLY A 37 -2.42 15.25 -8.28
C GLY A 37 -1.46 15.84 -9.30
N THR A 38 -0.53 15.00 -9.77
CA THR A 38 0.31 15.28 -10.94
C THR A 38 0.45 14.01 -11.77
N THR A 39 0.63 14.16 -13.07
CA THR A 39 0.75 13.08 -14.04
C THR A 39 1.83 13.40 -15.07
N GLY A 40 2.48 12.39 -15.63
CA GLY A 40 3.50 12.58 -16.65
C GLY A 40 3.71 11.36 -17.55
N ASN A 41 4.54 11.57 -18.58
CA ASN A 41 4.98 10.57 -19.54
C ASN A 41 6.50 10.48 -19.50
N TYR A 42 7.03 9.34 -19.09
CA TYR A 42 8.46 9.16 -18.85
C TYR A 42 9.06 7.91 -19.49
N PHE A 43 8.25 6.88 -19.76
CA PHE A 43 8.73 5.55 -20.10
C PHE A 43 8.36 5.12 -21.52
N PHE A 44 7.12 5.37 -21.95
CA PHE A 44 6.59 4.79 -23.19
C PHE A 44 6.04 5.84 -24.16
N GLN A 45 6.51 5.81 -25.41
CA GLN A 45 6.08 6.74 -26.46
C GLN A 45 4.60 6.52 -26.84
N GLU A 46 4.09 5.32 -26.67
CA GLU A 46 2.70 4.93 -26.92
C GLU A 46 1.74 5.73 -26.03
N HIS A 47 2.08 5.90 -24.75
CA HIS A 47 1.32 6.71 -23.81
C HIS A 47 1.31 8.18 -24.22
N ALA A 48 2.50 8.74 -24.53
CA ALA A 48 2.62 10.11 -25.00
C ALA A 48 1.84 10.35 -26.31
N SER A 49 1.88 9.39 -27.24
CA SER A 49 1.18 9.45 -28.53
C SER A 49 -0.35 9.41 -28.38
N CYS A 50 -0.84 8.74 -27.33
CA CYS A 50 -2.26 8.68 -27.00
C CYS A 50 -2.74 9.84 -26.10
N GLY A 51 -1.83 10.70 -25.63
CA GLY A 51 -2.15 11.79 -24.70
C GLY A 51 -2.65 11.28 -23.34
N VAL A 52 -2.11 10.16 -22.87
CA VAL A 52 -2.40 9.56 -21.56
C VAL A 52 -1.11 9.38 -20.79
N GLU A 53 -1.15 9.53 -19.47
CA GLU A 53 0.03 9.43 -18.61
C GLU A 53 0.53 7.98 -18.49
N ASP A 54 1.84 7.80 -18.27
CA ASP A 54 2.41 6.52 -17.85
C ASP A 54 2.83 6.52 -16.37
N PHE A 55 2.70 7.65 -15.69
CA PHE A 55 2.98 7.80 -14.26
C PHE A 55 2.09 8.87 -13.64
N GLY A 56 1.65 8.63 -12.41
CA GLY A 56 0.92 9.60 -11.60
C GLY A 56 1.29 9.55 -10.13
N ALA A 57 1.10 10.68 -9.47
CA ALA A 57 1.30 10.83 -8.04
C ALA A 57 0.17 11.68 -7.44
N LEU A 58 -0.30 11.27 -6.26
CA LEU A 58 -1.33 11.93 -5.47
C LEU A 58 -0.80 12.23 -4.08
N VAL A 59 -1.13 13.42 -3.58
CA VAL A 59 -1.08 13.77 -2.16
C VAL A 59 -2.50 14.01 -1.71
N MET A 60 -2.90 13.36 -0.61
CA MET A 60 -4.27 13.31 -0.13
C MET A 60 -4.32 13.71 1.34
N THR A 61 -5.41 14.37 1.72
CA THR A 61 -5.81 14.54 3.13
C THR A 61 -7.11 13.80 3.33
N LEU A 62 -7.15 12.92 4.33
CA LEU A 62 -8.31 12.12 4.69
C LEU A 62 -9.28 12.95 5.57
N GLU A 63 -10.48 12.45 5.79
CA GLU A 63 -11.52 13.15 6.56
C GLU A 63 -11.12 13.48 8.01
N ASP A 64 -10.26 12.66 8.64
CA ASP A 64 -9.70 12.89 9.98
C ASP A 64 -8.46 13.79 9.99
N GLY A 65 -8.01 14.25 8.82
CA GLY A 65 -6.78 15.04 8.67
C GLY A 65 -5.51 14.21 8.46
N THR A 66 -5.59 12.88 8.44
CA THR A 66 -4.45 12.02 8.09
C THR A 66 -3.95 12.35 6.69
N LEU A 67 -2.62 12.43 6.53
CA LEU A 67 -1.98 12.64 5.23
C LEU A 67 -1.65 11.30 4.58
N ALA A 68 -1.92 11.19 3.29
CA ALA A 68 -1.57 10.02 2.49
C ALA A 68 -0.92 10.45 1.17
N SER A 69 -0.06 9.60 0.63
CA SER A 69 0.46 9.76 -0.72
C SER A 69 0.36 8.44 -1.47
N ALA A 70 0.10 8.53 -2.77
CA ALA A 70 0.00 7.37 -3.63
C ALA A 70 0.74 7.67 -4.94
N THR A 71 1.58 6.76 -5.38
CA THR A 71 2.20 6.79 -6.70
C THR A 71 1.88 5.51 -7.43
N GLY A 72 1.77 5.60 -8.75
CA GLY A 72 1.44 4.48 -9.60
C GLY A 72 1.82 4.78 -11.04
N GLY A 73 2.32 3.79 -11.74
CA GLY A 73 2.82 4.00 -13.09
C GLY A 73 3.57 2.81 -13.64
N ARG A 74 4.04 3.01 -14.85
CA ARG A 74 4.96 2.13 -15.55
C ARG A 74 6.40 2.37 -15.09
N PHE A 75 7.25 1.43 -15.46
CA PHE A 75 8.70 1.50 -15.34
C PHE A 75 9.32 0.78 -16.54
N GLY A 76 10.61 1.02 -16.80
CA GLY A 76 11.33 0.30 -17.86
C GLY A 76 11.39 -1.21 -17.58
N TRP A 77 11.08 -2.04 -18.58
CA TRP A 77 10.84 -3.48 -18.39
C TRP A 77 12.00 -4.23 -17.72
N THR A 78 13.24 -3.82 -17.97
CA THR A 78 14.45 -4.46 -17.43
C THR A 78 14.89 -3.85 -16.10
N SER A 79 14.19 -2.85 -15.58
CA SER A 79 14.63 -2.08 -14.40
C SER A 79 14.25 -2.73 -13.07
N HIS A 80 13.41 -3.77 -13.08
CA HIS A 80 13.03 -4.52 -11.89
C HIS A 80 12.82 -6.01 -12.24
N PRO A 81 13.23 -6.97 -11.39
CA PRO A 81 13.10 -8.40 -11.69
C PRO A 81 11.65 -8.94 -11.67
N ARG A 82 10.67 -8.10 -11.32
CA ARG A 82 9.23 -8.43 -11.16
C ARG A 82 8.37 -7.26 -11.67
N GLY A 83 7.13 -7.13 -11.21
CA GLY A 83 6.18 -6.06 -11.58
C GLY A 83 6.46 -4.66 -11.01
N GLY A 84 7.72 -4.32 -10.72
CA GLY A 84 8.12 -3.04 -10.12
C GLY A 84 8.06 -3.04 -8.60
N VAL A 85 8.24 -1.85 -8.02
CA VAL A 85 8.22 -1.64 -6.57
C VAL A 85 6.77 -1.57 -6.09
N MET A 86 6.39 -2.49 -5.21
CA MET A 86 5.10 -2.48 -4.51
C MET A 86 5.38 -2.34 -3.02
N ARG A 87 5.29 -1.11 -2.51
CA ARG A 87 5.64 -0.77 -1.13
C ARG A 87 4.56 0.07 -0.47
N ALA A 88 4.28 -0.23 0.79
CA ALA A 88 3.48 0.60 1.68
C ALA A 88 4.32 1.01 2.89
N ALA A 89 4.12 2.24 3.37
CA ALA A 89 4.71 2.73 4.60
C ALA A 89 3.63 3.43 5.42
N LEU A 90 3.54 3.08 6.70
CA LEU A 90 2.55 3.62 7.63
C LEU A 90 3.28 4.31 8.77
N MET A 91 3.09 5.63 8.91
CA MET A 91 3.68 6.45 9.97
C MET A 91 2.60 6.79 11.00
N GLY A 92 2.86 6.43 12.26
CA GLY A 92 2.03 6.78 13.40
C GLY A 92 2.82 7.58 14.44
N THR A 93 2.19 7.82 15.60
CA THR A 93 2.80 8.58 16.69
C THR A 93 3.86 7.80 17.48
N GLU A 94 3.83 6.46 17.41
CA GLU A 94 4.73 5.57 18.15
C GLU A 94 5.83 4.97 17.26
N GLY A 95 5.91 5.38 16.00
CA GLY A 95 6.87 4.84 15.03
C GLY A 95 6.25 4.66 13.65
N TRP A 96 6.93 3.90 12.81
CA TRP A 96 6.45 3.58 11.48
C TRP A 96 6.79 2.16 11.06
N MET A 97 6.00 1.66 10.12
CA MET A 97 6.12 0.32 9.59
C MET A 97 6.21 0.36 8.07
N ALA A 98 6.98 -0.55 7.49
CA ALA A 98 7.09 -0.70 6.05
C ALA A 98 6.87 -2.14 5.62
N PHE A 99 6.24 -2.30 4.47
CA PHE A 99 6.06 -3.59 3.82
C PHE A 99 6.37 -3.44 2.32
N SER A 100 7.10 -4.41 1.76
CA SER A 100 7.39 -4.52 0.33
C SER A 100 7.07 -5.93 -0.13
N GLU A 101 6.39 -6.09 -1.26
CA GLU A 101 6.06 -7.42 -1.79
C GLU A 101 7.32 -8.26 -2.10
N ALA A 102 8.43 -7.61 -2.47
CA ALA A 102 9.70 -8.28 -2.72
C ALA A 102 10.34 -8.86 -1.45
N GLU A 103 9.90 -8.44 -0.27
CA GLU A 103 10.49 -8.78 1.02
C GLU A 103 9.35 -9.18 1.98
N PRO A 104 9.07 -10.48 2.18
CA PRO A 104 7.84 -10.96 2.86
C PRO A 104 7.88 -10.79 4.40
N HIS A 105 8.18 -9.58 4.86
CA HIS A 105 8.22 -9.17 6.25
C HIS A 105 7.74 -7.73 6.40
N VAL A 106 7.33 -7.38 7.62
CA VAL A 106 7.09 -6.00 8.03
C VAL A 106 8.31 -5.52 8.81
N GLU A 107 8.90 -4.42 8.36
CA GLU A 107 9.92 -3.67 9.09
C GLU A 107 9.24 -2.71 10.06
N ILE A 108 9.68 -2.67 11.32
CA ILE A 108 9.16 -1.75 12.33
C ILE A 108 10.28 -0.84 12.85
N PHE A 109 10.03 0.46 12.86
CA PHE A 109 10.94 1.50 13.29
C PHE A 109 10.27 2.37 14.36
N ASN A 110 10.71 2.22 15.61
CA ASN A 110 10.14 2.91 16.77
C ASN A 110 11.24 3.25 17.79
N ASP A 111 10.84 3.70 18.97
CA ASP A 111 11.71 4.04 20.11
C ASP A 111 11.98 2.83 21.03
N ASP A 112 11.86 1.60 20.50
CA ASP A 112 12.18 0.38 21.24
C ASP A 112 13.56 0.48 21.92
N PRO A 113 13.69 0.01 23.17
CA PRO A 113 14.97 0.06 23.84
C PRO A 113 16.00 -0.81 23.10
N PRO A 114 17.29 -0.42 23.11
CA PRO A 114 18.36 -1.21 22.53
C PRO A 114 18.38 -2.65 23.05
N PHE A 115 18.99 -3.54 22.28
CA PHE A 115 19.20 -4.92 22.70
C PHE A 115 19.91 -5.00 24.06
N THR A 116 19.32 -5.75 24.98
CA THR A 116 19.93 -6.14 26.26
C THR A 116 20.07 -7.65 26.32
N LEU A 117 21.22 -8.12 26.81
CA LEU A 117 21.43 -9.55 27.01
C LEU A 117 20.45 -10.07 28.07
N PRO A 118 19.71 -11.16 27.80
CA PRO A 118 18.90 -11.82 28.82
C PRO A 118 19.81 -12.47 29.89
N PRO A 119 19.27 -12.81 31.07
CA PRO A 119 20.01 -13.58 32.07
C PRO A 119 20.60 -14.87 31.46
N SER A 120 21.85 -15.20 31.78
CA SER A 120 22.51 -16.39 31.24
C SER A 120 22.03 -17.67 31.93
N HIS A 121 21.81 -18.72 31.16
CA HIS A 121 21.58 -20.05 31.72
C HIS A 121 22.92 -20.72 32.07
N PRO A 122 23.09 -21.30 33.28
CA PRO A 122 24.40 -21.84 33.73
C PRO A 122 25.02 -22.88 32.80
N PHE A 123 24.19 -23.67 32.13
CA PHE A 123 24.61 -24.72 31.20
C PHE A 123 24.45 -24.34 29.71
N ASP A 124 23.97 -23.12 29.43
CA ASP A 124 23.76 -22.61 28.07
C ASP A 124 23.86 -21.06 28.03
N PRO A 125 25.06 -20.49 28.25
CA PRO A 125 25.24 -19.04 28.37
C PRO A 125 24.98 -18.29 27.06
N MET A 126 24.98 -18.99 25.93
CA MET A 126 24.72 -18.43 24.59
C MET A 126 23.29 -18.67 24.10
N ALA A 127 22.43 -19.28 24.93
CA ALA A 127 21.03 -19.57 24.62
C ALA A 127 20.84 -20.34 23.31
N MET A 128 21.67 -21.36 23.07
CA MET A 128 21.66 -22.17 21.85
C MET A 128 20.46 -23.11 21.76
N TRP A 129 19.86 -23.50 22.90
CA TRP A 129 18.79 -24.49 22.93
C TRP A 129 17.44 -23.88 23.32
N SER A 130 16.38 -24.21 22.58
CA SER A 130 15.02 -23.69 22.85
C SER A 130 14.48 -24.08 24.23
N SER A 131 14.94 -25.19 24.80
CA SER A 131 14.53 -25.66 26.12
C SER A 131 15.00 -24.75 27.25
N THR A 132 16.22 -24.21 27.15
CA THR A 132 16.87 -23.33 28.13
C THR A 132 16.53 -21.86 27.87
N THR A 133 16.21 -21.47 26.62
CA THR A 133 15.77 -20.09 26.31
C THR A 133 14.45 -19.73 27.01
N ARG A 134 13.61 -20.71 27.33
CA ARG A 134 12.37 -20.50 28.10
C ARG A 134 12.66 -20.03 29.53
N ASP A 135 13.79 -20.47 30.10
CA ASP A 135 14.19 -20.11 31.46
C ASP A 135 14.79 -18.69 31.52
N THR A 136 15.34 -18.20 30.40
CA THR A 136 15.98 -16.88 30.30
C THR A 136 15.01 -15.76 29.86
N GLN A 137 13.78 -16.11 29.46
CA GLN A 137 12.69 -15.20 29.09
C GLN A 137 13.15 -13.98 28.26
N PRO A 138 13.80 -14.19 27.10
CA PRO A 138 14.25 -13.08 26.27
C PRO A 138 13.05 -12.23 25.82
N ARG A 139 13.28 -10.92 25.66
CA ARG A 139 12.30 -10.01 25.05
C ARG A 139 11.87 -10.55 23.69
N ALA A 140 10.56 -10.46 23.41
CA ALA A 140 10.01 -10.86 22.11
C ALA A 140 10.62 -10.03 20.97
N LYS A 141 10.86 -10.68 19.83
CA LYS A 141 11.33 -10.02 18.61
C LYS A 141 10.15 -9.30 17.94
N GLY A 142 10.20 -7.96 17.92
CA GLY A 142 9.15 -7.13 17.33
C GLY A 142 9.55 -6.40 16.04
N GLN A 143 10.84 -6.23 15.77
CA GLN A 143 11.32 -5.32 14.71
C GLN A 143 11.25 -5.91 13.28
N TRP A 144 11.21 -7.24 13.17
CA TRP A 144 11.12 -7.97 11.91
C TRP A 144 10.02 -9.00 12.05
N VAL A 145 8.84 -8.68 11.51
CA VAL A 145 7.66 -9.54 11.63
C VAL A 145 7.48 -10.29 10.31
N PRO A 146 7.74 -11.61 10.25
CA PRO A 146 7.51 -12.37 9.03
C PRO A 146 6.02 -12.38 8.71
N LEU A 147 5.67 -12.29 7.43
CA LEU A 147 4.32 -12.62 7.01
C LEU A 147 4.10 -14.11 7.28
N ARG A 148 3.20 -14.43 8.19
CA ARG A 148 2.71 -15.80 8.32
C ARG A 148 1.98 -16.12 7.02
N GLU A 149 2.24 -17.29 6.45
CA GLU A 149 1.37 -17.85 5.43
C GLU A 149 -0.02 -18.01 6.06
N SER A 150 -0.86 -17.00 5.90
CA SER A 150 -2.29 -17.23 5.87
C SER A 150 -2.50 -18.17 4.68
N PRO A 151 -3.36 -19.21 4.78
CA PRO A 151 -3.96 -19.71 3.56
C PRO A 151 -4.51 -18.45 2.88
N GLN A 152 -3.95 -18.11 1.73
CA GLN A 152 -4.46 -17.01 0.94
C GLN A 152 -5.86 -17.48 0.59
N THR A 153 -6.85 -17.02 1.35
CA THR A 153 -8.24 -17.19 0.95
C THR A 153 -8.30 -16.42 -0.35
N LEU A 154 -8.31 -17.15 -1.46
CA LEU A 154 -8.39 -16.57 -2.79
C LEU A 154 -9.54 -15.55 -2.77
N ASP A 155 -9.37 -14.40 -3.42
CA ASP A 155 -10.41 -13.37 -3.44
C ASP A 155 -11.78 -13.94 -3.86
N ILE A 156 -11.76 -14.98 -4.71
CA ILE A 156 -12.93 -15.77 -5.12
C ILE A 156 -13.61 -16.46 -3.93
N THR A 157 -12.85 -17.12 -3.06
CA THR A 157 -13.40 -17.77 -1.86
C THR A 157 -14.00 -16.73 -0.91
N LYS A 158 -13.27 -15.63 -0.63
CA LYS A 158 -13.84 -14.53 0.18
C LYS A 158 -15.13 -13.98 -0.42
N PHE A 159 -15.19 -13.85 -1.75
CA PHE A 159 -16.38 -13.39 -2.44
C PHE A 159 -17.55 -14.37 -2.28
N VAL A 160 -17.33 -15.67 -2.44
CA VAL A 160 -18.36 -16.70 -2.22
C VAL A 160 -18.84 -16.69 -0.76
N ASP A 161 -17.92 -16.64 0.21
CA ASP A 161 -18.26 -16.56 1.63
C ASP A 161 -19.14 -15.34 1.93
N CYS A 162 -18.87 -14.19 1.31
CA CYS A 162 -19.70 -12.99 1.47
C CYS A 162 -21.15 -13.21 0.98
N ILE A 163 -21.32 -13.95 -0.12
CA ILE A 163 -22.64 -14.29 -0.66
C ILE A 163 -23.36 -15.28 0.26
N GLU A 164 -22.68 -16.37 0.65
CA GLU A 164 -23.29 -17.44 1.44
C GLU A 164 -23.65 -17.00 2.86
N GLU A 165 -22.82 -16.16 3.48
CA GLU A 165 -23.01 -15.69 4.85
C GLU A 165 -23.79 -14.36 4.94
N GLY A 166 -24.05 -13.69 3.82
CA GLY A 166 -24.73 -12.39 3.79
C GLY A 166 -23.94 -11.26 4.46
N ARG A 167 -22.60 -11.32 4.40
CA ARG A 167 -21.69 -10.31 4.96
C ARG A 167 -21.18 -9.38 3.85
N GLU A 168 -20.98 -8.11 4.19
CA GLU A 168 -20.37 -7.14 3.27
C GLU A 168 -18.84 -7.36 3.19
N PRO A 169 -18.25 -7.32 1.98
CA PRO A 169 -16.80 -7.40 1.82
C PRO A 169 -16.12 -6.13 2.34
N GLU A 170 -14.83 -6.24 2.67
CA GLU A 170 -14.04 -5.11 3.17
C GLU A 170 -14.02 -3.93 2.17
N ILE A 171 -14.05 -4.21 0.87
CA ILE A 171 -14.17 -3.23 -0.21
C ILE A 171 -15.39 -3.59 -1.05
N ASN A 172 -16.46 -2.81 -0.93
CA ASN A 172 -17.67 -2.97 -1.73
C ASN A 172 -17.77 -1.95 -2.87
N ALA A 173 -18.80 -2.06 -3.70
CA ALA A 173 -19.00 -1.17 -4.83
C ALA A 173 -19.16 0.31 -4.43
N ARG A 174 -19.77 0.61 -3.28
CA ARG A 174 -19.93 1.99 -2.79
C ARG A 174 -18.57 2.60 -2.43
N THR A 175 -17.72 1.82 -1.75
CA THR A 175 -16.34 2.19 -1.47
C THR A 175 -15.54 2.41 -2.77
N ALA A 176 -15.69 1.52 -3.76
CA ALA A 176 -15.00 1.64 -5.04
C ALA A 176 -15.39 2.90 -5.83
N VAL A 177 -16.64 3.37 -5.75
CA VAL A 177 -17.07 4.65 -6.35
C VAL A 177 -16.23 5.80 -5.81
N HIS A 178 -16.02 5.85 -4.50
CA HIS A 178 -15.17 6.88 -3.88
C HIS A 178 -13.72 6.82 -4.40
N HIS A 179 -13.16 5.62 -4.60
CA HIS A 179 -11.80 5.50 -5.13
C HIS A 179 -11.70 6.06 -6.56
N VAL A 180 -12.72 5.82 -7.39
CA VAL A 180 -12.81 6.41 -8.73
C VAL A 180 -12.93 7.94 -8.65
N GLU A 181 -13.75 8.47 -7.74
CA GLU A 181 -13.86 9.93 -7.51
C GLU A 181 -12.51 10.56 -7.15
N VAL A 182 -11.72 9.90 -6.28
CA VAL A 182 -10.37 10.34 -5.92
C VAL A 182 -9.45 10.39 -7.14
N ILE A 183 -9.45 9.35 -7.98
CA ILE A 183 -8.62 9.33 -9.19
C ILE A 183 -9.04 10.44 -10.16
N MET A 184 -10.35 10.62 -10.38
CA MET A 184 -10.87 11.67 -11.26
C MET A 184 -10.53 13.07 -10.74
N ALA A 185 -10.62 13.29 -9.43
CA ALA A 185 -10.17 14.52 -8.79
C ALA A 185 -8.65 14.71 -8.89
N GLY A 186 -7.88 13.62 -8.84
CA GLY A 186 -6.44 13.62 -9.14
C GLY A 186 -6.13 14.13 -10.54
N TYR A 187 -6.86 13.66 -11.57
CA TYR A 187 -6.73 14.19 -12.93
C TYR A 187 -7.15 15.66 -13.05
N ALA A 188 -8.26 16.05 -12.43
CA ALA A 188 -8.69 17.45 -12.41
C ALA A 188 -7.65 18.34 -11.73
N SER A 189 -7.03 17.85 -10.66
CA SER A 189 -5.94 18.53 -9.96
C SER A 189 -4.71 18.68 -10.85
N ALA A 190 -4.27 17.61 -11.52
CA ALA A 190 -3.14 17.63 -12.43
C ALA A 190 -3.34 18.61 -13.60
N ALA A 191 -4.55 18.69 -14.16
CA ALA A 191 -4.88 19.60 -15.24
C ALA A 191 -4.91 21.08 -14.82
N THR A 192 -5.24 21.37 -13.55
CA THR A 192 -5.43 22.74 -13.04
C THR A 192 -4.29 23.25 -12.18
N GLY A 193 -3.41 22.36 -11.72
CA GLY A 193 -2.36 22.65 -10.75
C GLY A 193 -2.88 23.02 -9.35
N LYS A 194 -4.14 22.67 -9.03
CA LYS A 194 -4.81 23.05 -7.77
C LYS A 194 -5.37 21.82 -7.05
N PRO A 195 -5.42 21.80 -5.71
CA PRO A 195 -6.09 20.73 -4.98
C PRO A 195 -7.60 20.74 -5.24
N VAL A 196 -8.20 19.55 -5.22
CA VAL A 196 -9.64 19.32 -5.39
C VAL A 196 -10.22 18.76 -4.09
N THR A 197 -11.34 19.32 -3.64
CA THR A 197 -12.08 18.85 -2.47
C THR A 197 -13.20 17.91 -2.90
N LEU A 198 -13.31 16.76 -2.24
CA LEU A 198 -14.35 15.74 -2.43
C LEU A 198 -15.47 15.94 -1.39
N GLY A 199 -16.68 15.52 -1.77
CA GLY A 199 -17.91 15.65 -0.97
C GLY A 199 -18.28 14.43 -0.13
#